data_AF-A0A841BNW3-F1
#
_entry.id   AF-A0A841BNW3-F1
#
_cell.length_a   1.000
_cell.length_b   1.000
_cell.length_c   1.000
_cell.angle_alpha   90.00
_cell.angle_beta   90.00
_cell.angle_gamma   90.00
#
_symmetry.space_group_name_H-M   'P 1'
#
loop_
_entity.id
_entity.type
_entity.pdbx_description
1 polymer ?
#
loop_
_entity_poly.entity_id
_entity_poly.type
_entity_poly.pdbx_seq_one_letter_code
_entity_poly.pdbx_strand_id
1 'polypeptide(L)' 'MRALNHTWRVSTRSGTNGACVEARYADEQVHLRDSKDREGGQLAFNAGDWSAFIEGVKAGEFDLTT' A
#
# COMPACT_ATOMS: atom_id res chain seq x y z
N MET A 1 -10.99 6.80 4.86
CA MET A 1 -9.68 6.20 5.18
C MET A 1 -8.89 7.22 5.98
N ARG A 2 -8.26 6.85 7.09
CA ARG A 2 -7.31 7.77 7.76
C ARG A 2 -6.09 7.91 6.84
N ALA A 3 -5.61 9.14 6.65
CA ALA A 3 -4.35 9.37 5.95
C ALA A 3 -3.24 8.53 6.57
N LEU A 4 -2.39 7.94 5.73
CA LEU A 4 -1.16 7.31 6.19
C LEU A 4 -0.30 8.38 6.89
N ASN A 5 0.34 8.01 7.98
CA ASN A 5 1.32 8.83 8.68
C ASN A 5 2.64 8.04 8.74
N HIS A 6 3.62 8.52 9.51
CA HIS A 6 4.93 7.88 9.59
C HIS A 6 4.92 6.46 10.21
N THR A 7 3.78 6.00 10.75
CA THR A 7 3.63 4.68 11.36
C THR A 7 3.13 3.65 10.34
N TRP A 8 3.75 2.47 10.34
CA TRP A 8 3.28 1.32 9.57
C TRP A 8 1.86 0.91 9.98
N ARG A 9 1.01 0.70 8.99
CA ARG A 9 -0.39 0.36 9.20
C ARG A 9 -0.86 -0.73 8.25
N VAL A 10 -1.44 -1.77 8.84
CA VAL A 10 -2.28 -2.72 8.13
C VAL A 10 -3.70 -2.15 7.98
N SER A 11 -4.35 -2.37 6.84
CA SER A 11 -5.73 -1.96 6.61
C SER A 11 -6.67 -2.67 7.58
N THR A 12 -7.64 -1.94 8.16
CA THR A 12 -8.71 -2.56 8.96
C THR A 12 -9.68 -3.39 8.13
N ARG A 13 -9.56 -3.34 6.79
CA ARG A 13 -10.31 -4.18 5.86
C ARG A 13 -9.60 -5.49 5.54
N SER A 14 -8.36 -5.69 6.00
CA SER A 14 -7.66 -6.97 5.88
C SER A 14 -8.31 -7.99 6.82
N GLY A 15 -8.72 -9.14 6.28
CA GLY A 15 -9.18 -10.29 7.08
C GLY A 15 -8.00 -11.07 7.67
N THR A 16 -8.31 -12.09 8.47
CA THR A 16 -7.32 -12.94 9.18
C THR A 16 -6.28 -13.58 8.26
N ASN A 17 -6.65 -13.82 6.99
CA ASN A 17 -5.77 -14.39 5.97
C ASN A 17 -5.19 -13.36 4.98
N GLY A 18 -5.45 -12.06 5.14
CA GLY A 18 -5.15 -11.00 4.17
C GLY A 18 -4.32 -9.84 4.72
N ALA A 19 -3.68 -10.00 5.88
CA ALA A 19 -2.86 -8.98 6.54
C ALA A 19 -1.37 -9.02 6.11
N CYS A 20 -1.09 -9.32 4.83
CA CYS A 20 0.28 -9.50 4.34
C CYS A 20 0.98 -8.19 3.93
N VAL A 21 0.25 -7.07 3.86
CA VAL A 21 0.82 -5.77 3.46
C VAL A 21 0.52 -4.72 4.52
N GLU A 22 1.53 -3.93 4.84
CA GLU A 22 1.38 -2.69 5.62
C GLU A 22 1.97 -1.51 4.86
N ALA A 23 1.38 -0.33 5.08
CA ALA A 23 1.75 0.90 4.40
C ALA A 23 2.03 2.02 5.41
N ARG A 24 2.88 2.97 5.02
CA ARG A 24 3.07 4.25 5.73
C ARG A 24 3.34 5.38 4.74
N TYR A 25 3.17 6.61 5.20
CA TYR A 25 3.62 7.80 4.48
C TYR A 25 4.74 8.45 5.28
N ALA A 26 5.93 8.47 4.70
CA ALA A 26 7.14 9.00 5.31
C ALA A 26 8.05 9.52 4.20
N ASP A 27 8.83 10.56 4.49
CA ASP A 27 9.82 11.09 3.55
C ASP A 27 9.21 11.49 2.19
N GLU A 28 8.00 12.06 2.23
CA GLU A 28 7.21 12.45 1.05
C GLU A 28 6.86 11.31 0.08
N GLN A 29 6.96 10.07 0.57
CA GLN A 29 6.74 8.85 -0.19
C GLN A 29 5.74 7.92 0.51
N VAL A 30 5.07 7.11 -0.30
CA VAL A 30 4.29 5.97 0.18
C VAL A 30 5.19 4.74 0.19
N HIS A 31 5.34 4.14 1.37
CA HIS A 31 6.12 2.92 1.55
C HIS A 31 5.18 1.73 1.74
N LEU A 32 5.48 0.63 1.07
CA LEU A 32 4.81 -0.67 1.21
C LEU A 32 5.83 -1.75 1.57
N ARG A 33 5.43 -2.68 2.44
CA ARG A 33 6.24 -3.89 2.72
C ARG A 33 5.38 -5.08 3.12
N ASP A 34 6.00 -6.24 3.16
CA ASP A 34 5.40 -7.44 3.73
C ASP A 34 5.30 -7.29 5.26
N SER A 35 4.08 -7.37 5.79
CA SER A 35 3.83 -7.30 7.23
C SER A 35 4.46 -8.46 8.00
N LYS A 36 4.66 -9.61 7.33
CA LYS A 36 5.21 -10.86 7.88
C LYS A 36 6.72 -10.97 7.73
N ASP A 37 7.30 -10.23 6.78
CA ASP A 37 8.75 -10.12 6.58
C ASP A 37 9.19 -8.65 6.64
N ARG A 38 9.23 -8.12 7.87
CA ARG A 38 9.49 -6.69 8.12
C ARG A 38 10.95 -6.28 7.88
N GLU A 39 11.86 -7.24 7.89
CA GLU A 39 13.30 -7.05 7.61
C GLU A 39 13.61 -7.19 6.12
N GLY A 40 12.67 -7.74 5.34
CA GLY A 40 12.74 -7.78 3.89
C GLY A 40 12.67 -6.39 3.23
N GLY A 41 12.62 -6.43 1.89
CA GLY A 41 12.59 -5.23 1.05
C GLY A 41 11.31 -4.40 1.21
N GLN A 42 11.43 -3.11 0.89
CA GLN A 42 10.32 -2.15 0.89
C GLN A 42 10.18 -1.56 -0.51
N LEU A 43 8.96 -1.30 -0.93
CA LEU A 43 8.65 -0.51 -2.12
C LEU A 43 8.36 0.93 -1.70
N ALA A 44 8.88 1.91 -2.43
CA ALA A 44 8.64 3.32 -2.18
C ALA A 44 8.18 4.03 -3.46
N PHE A 45 7.11 4.80 -3.36
CA PHE A 45 6.51 5.55 -4.46
C PHE A 45 6.39 7.02 -4.09
N ASN A 46 6.68 7.92 -5.02
CA ASN A 46 6.37 9.33 -4.82
C ASN A 46 4.83 9.55 -4.85
N ALA A 47 4.39 10.74 -4.42
CA ALA A 47 2.97 11.07 -4.33
C ALA A 47 2.23 11.01 -5.69
N GLY A 48 2.92 11.34 -6.80
CA GLY A 48 2.36 11.33 -8.14
C GLY A 48 2.08 9.91 -8.62
N ASP A 49 3.09 9.05 -8.56
CA ASP A 49 2.98 7.64 -8.97
C ASP A 49 1.94 6.91 -8.12
N TRP A 50 1.91 7.18 -6.81
CA TRP A 50 0.90 6.60 -5.93
C TRP A 50 -0.52 7.05 -6.28
N SER A 51 -0.71 8.33 -6.62
CA SER A 51 -2.02 8.84 -7.02
C SER A 51 -2.49 8.21 -8.33
N ALA A 52 -1.60 8.13 -9.32
CA ALA A 52 -1.88 7.46 -10.60
C ALA A 52 -2.22 5.98 -10.42
N PHE A 53 -1.48 5.26 -9.57
CA PHE A 53 -1.78 3.88 -9.22
C PHE A 53 -3.19 3.71 -8.64
N ILE A 54 -3.58 4.57 -7.68
CA ILE A 54 -4.92 4.53 -7.08
C ILE A 54 -6.01 4.83 -8.11
N GLU A 55 -5.76 5.74 -9.05
CA GLU A 55 -6.68 6.03 -10.15
C GLU A 55 -6.84 4.83 -11.09
N GLY A 56 -5.74 4.20 -11.51
CA GLY A 56 -5.76 2.99 -12.34
C GLY A 56 -6.50 1.82 -11.67
N VAL A 57 -6.24 1.58 -10.37
CA VAL A 57 -6.99 0.57 -9.58
C VAL A 57 -8.49 0.85 -9.59
N LYS A 58 -8.90 2.11 -9.38
CA LYS A 58 -10.32 2.48 -9.39
C LYS A 58 -10.96 2.36 -10.78
N ALA A 59 -10.16 2.55 -11.83
CA ALA A 59 -10.58 2.40 -13.22
C ALA A 59 -10.65 0.93 -13.67
N GLY A 60 -10.21 -0.03 -12.83
CA GLY A 60 -10.16 -1.44 -13.17
C GLY A 60 -8.99 -1.81 -14.10
N GLU A 61 -7.98 -0.94 -14.24
CA GLU A 61 -6.83 -1.16 -15.12
C GLU A 61 -6.07 -2.46 -14.80
N PHE A 62 -6.08 -2.86 -13.53
CA PHE A 62 -5.37 -4.03 -13.02
C PHE A 62 -6.29 -5.21 -12.70
N ASP A 63 -7.56 -5.16 -13.09
CA ASP A 63 -8.46 -6.28 -12.92
C ASP A 63 -8.08 -7.41 -13.88
N LEU A 64 -7.91 -8.63 -13.36
CA LEU A 64 -7.60 -9.79 -14.19
C LEU A 64 -8.84 -10.17 -14.99
N THR A 65 -8.87 -9.84 -16.28
CA THR A 65 -9.86 -10.40 -17.20
C THR A 65 -9.54 -11.88 -17.40
N THR A 66 -10.43 -12.74 -16.91
CA THR A 66 -10.37 -14.20 -17.11
C THR A 66 -10.66 -14.55 -18.56
#